data_AF-A0A497K1Z7-F1
#
_entry.id   AF-A0A497K1Z7-F1
#
_cell.length_a   1.000
_cell.length_b   1.000
_cell.length_c   1.000
_cell.angle_alpha   90.00
_cell.angle_beta   90.00
_cell.angle_gamma   90.00
#
_symmetry.space_group_name_H-M   'P 1'
#
loop_
_entity.id
_entity.type
_entity.pdbx_description
1 polymer ?
#
loop_
_entity_poly.entity_id
_entity_poly.type
_entity_poly.pdbx_seq_one_letter_code
_entity_poly.pdbx_strand_id
1 'polypeptide(L)'
;MQEVVDLLKKQKKIELSHVASLTETMKGVVNPMIKVVLETIVHDSRKHAAIAQALIDVEAGAVPHRLDMDLGPATNFNQNIKQHVRAEKEMIEMLGEIGGLVKDDRVKKFIDYLIEEENRHHRLLREFSLLLDRDSVGMNEYLDLFQKYMIVPPE
;
A
#
# COMPACT_ATOMS: atom_id res chain seq x y z
N MET A 1 -17.48 -15.41 -14.91
CA MET A 1 -17.04 -14.58 -13.77
C MET A 1 -17.37 -15.18 -12.41
N GLN A 2 -18.46 -15.94 -12.23
CA GLN A 2 -18.74 -16.61 -10.95
C GLN A 2 -17.58 -17.47 -10.44
N GLU A 3 -16.95 -18.24 -11.33
CA GLU A 3 -15.75 -19.03 -11.03
C GLU A 3 -14.57 -18.16 -10.53
N VAL A 4 -14.36 -16.98 -11.13
CA VAL A 4 -13.33 -16.02 -10.71
C VAL A 4 -13.61 -15.50 -9.30
N VAL A 5 -14.86 -15.11 -9.02
CA VAL A 5 -15.28 -14.66 -7.69
C VAL A 5 -15.09 -15.75 -6.64
N ASP A 6 -15.40 -17.01 -6.95
CA ASP A 6 -15.24 -18.12 -6.03
C ASP A 6 -13.75 -18.43 -5.76
N LEU A 7 -12.90 -18.32 -6.78
CA LEU A 7 -11.45 -18.41 -6.63
C LEU A 7 -10.86 -17.26 -5.80
N LEU A 8 -11.33 -16.03 -6.01
CA LEU A 8 -10.93 -14.86 -5.20
C LEU A 8 -11.34 -15.01 -3.74
N LYS A 9 -12.55 -15.52 -3.45
CA LYS A 9 -12.98 -15.83 -2.08
C LYS A 9 -12.07 -16.85 -1.42
N LYS A 10 -11.69 -17.90 -2.16
CA LYS A 10 -10.77 -18.93 -1.68
C LYS A 10 -9.37 -18.35 -1.42
N GLN A 11 -8.82 -17.56 -2.34
CA GLN A 11 -7.53 -16.91 -2.18
C GLN A 11 -7.54 -15.96 -0.97
N LYS A 12 -8.57 -15.10 -0.83
CA LYS A 12 -8.73 -14.22 0.34
C LYS A 12 -8.73 -15.00 1.64
N LYS A 13 -9.44 -16.13 1.70
CA LYS A 13 -9.47 -17.00 2.89
C LYS A 13 -8.09 -17.55 3.24
N ILE A 14 -7.30 -17.94 2.24
CA ILE A 14 -5.93 -18.42 2.43
C ILE A 14 -5.05 -17.30 3.01
N GLU A 15 -5.08 -16.11 2.42
CA GLU A 15 -4.29 -14.96 2.91
C GLU A 15 -4.63 -14.60 4.36
N LEU A 16 -5.92 -14.55 4.71
CA LEU A 16 -6.34 -14.27 6.09
C LEU A 16 -5.92 -15.37 7.06
N SER A 17 -5.87 -16.63 6.61
CA SER A 17 -5.34 -17.73 7.42
C SER A 17 -3.83 -17.57 7.68
N HIS A 18 -3.05 -17.12 6.68
CA HIS A 18 -1.63 -16.82 6.83
C HIS A 18 -1.39 -15.67 7.80
N VAL A 19 -2.21 -14.61 7.73
CA VAL A 19 -2.17 -13.51 8.70
C VAL A 19 -2.32 -14.04 10.12
N ALA A 20 -3.33 -14.88 10.37
CA ALA A 20 -3.56 -15.45 11.70
C ALA A 20 -2.39 -16.35 12.16
N SER A 21 -1.93 -17.28 11.32
CA SER A 21 -0.87 -18.23 11.69
C SER A 21 0.49 -17.55 11.90
N LEU A 22 0.86 -16.60 11.05
CA LEU A 22 2.14 -15.89 11.16
C LEU A 22 2.14 -14.91 12.33
N THR A 23 1.00 -14.24 12.59
CA THR A 23 0.87 -13.37 13.78
C THR A 23 1.03 -14.16 15.07
N GLU A 24 0.50 -15.40 15.13
CA GLU A 24 0.71 -16.27 16.29
C GLU A 24 2.18 -16.71 16.41
N THR A 25 2.79 -17.11 15.29
CA THR A 25 4.20 -17.55 15.23
C THR A 25 5.14 -16.44 15.71
N MET A 26 4.86 -15.18 15.35
CA MET A 26 5.65 -14.01 15.73
C MET A 26 5.74 -13.79 17.25
N LYS A 27 4.79 -14.28 18.06
CA LYS A 27 4.84 -14.12 19.53
C LYS A 27 6.05 -14.79 20.16
N GLY A 28 6.57 -15.86 19.55
CA GLY A 28 7.75 -16.58 20.01
C GLY A 28 9.07 -16.07 19.43
N VAL A 29 9.03 -15.11 18.50
CA VAL A 29 10.23 -14.65 17.78
C VAL A 29 10.92 -13.54 18.56
N VAL A 30 12.13 -13.84 19.06
CA VAL A 30 12.97 -12.86 19.77
C VAL A 30 13.84 -12.06 18.81
N ASN A 31 14.27 -12.64 17.69
CA ASN A 31 15.17 -11.97 16.75
C ASN A 31 14.42 -10.87 15.97
N PRO A 32 14.85 -9.59 16.05
CA PRO A 32 14.12 -8.48 15.44
C PRO A 32 14.09 -8.54 13.91
N MET A 33 15.15 -9.03 13.25
CA MET A 33 15.18 -9.14 11.80
C MET A 33 14.22 -10.21 11.28
N ILE A 34 14.14 -11.34 11.99
CA ILE A 34 13.16 -12.39 11.66
C ILE A 34 11.73 -11.84 11.86
N LYS A 35 11.51 -11.05 12.92
CA LYS A 35 10.22 -10.43 13.19
C LYS A 35 9.79 -9.49 12.06
N VAL A 36 10.68 -8.63 11.58
CA VAL A 36 10.42 -7.73 10.45
C VAL A 36 10.05 -8.52 9.19
N VAL A 37 10.78 -9.58 8.86
CA VAL A 37 10.46 -10.43 7.69
C VAL A 37 9.04 -11.01 7.79
N LEU A 38 8.65 -11.53 8.95
CA LEU A 38 7.32 -12.08 9.16
C LEU A 38 6.24 -10.98 9.12
N GLU A 39 6.51 -9.81 9.68
CA GLU A 39 5.61 -8.66 9.65
C GLU A 39 5.37 -8.16 8.22
N THR A 40 6.41 -8.10 7.38
CA THR A 40 6.28 -7.76 5.95
C THR A 40 5.36 -8.74 5.23
N ILE A 41 5.54 -10.04 5.43
CA ILE A 41 4.68 -11.08 4.82
C ILE A 41 3.23 -10.95 5.31
N VAL A 42 3.02 -10.64 6.60
CA VAL A 42 1.69 -10.40 7.16
C VAL A 42 1.04 -9.16 6.54
N HIS A 43 1.78 -8.07 6.35
CA HIS A 43 1.28 -6.86 5.68
C HIS A 43 0.90 -7.15 4.22
N ASP A 44 1.73 -7.90 3.48
CA ASP A 44 1.42 -8.30 2.12
C ASP A 44 0.17 -9.21 2.04
N SER A 45 0.04 -10.17 2.95
CA SER A 45 -1.15 -11.04 3.00
C SER A 45 -2.43 -10.22 3.25
N ARG A 46 -2.37 -9.20 4.13
CA ARG A 46 -3.50 -8.27 4.36
C ARG A 46 -3.81 -7.45 3.10
N LYS A 47 -2.79 -6.93 2.43
CA LYS A 47 -2.92 -6.21 1.16
C LYS A 47 -3.59 -7.08 0.10
N HIS A 48 -3.13 -8.32 -0.09
CA HIS A 48 -3.71 -9.25 -1.06
C HIS A 48 -5.17 -9.60 -0.75
N ALA A 49 -5.50 -9.85 0.52
CA ALA A 49 -6.88 -10.08 0.95
C ALA A 49 -7.79 -8.88 0.69
N ALA A 50 -7.28 -7.65 0.85
CA ALA A 50 -8.01 -6.42 0.56
C ALA A 50 -8.24 -6.24 -0.95
N ILE A 51 -7.22 -6.50 -1.78
CA ILE A 51 -7.35 -6.47 -3.25
C ILE A 51 -8.39 -7.49 -3.70
N ALA A 52 -8.33 -8.73 -3.21
CA ALA A 52 -9.30 -9.77 -3.56
C ALA A 52 -10.72 -9.38 -3.17
N GLN A 53 -10.90 -8.73 -2.01
CA GLN A 53 -12.21 -8.22 -1.60
C GLN A 53 -12.71 -7.12 -2.55
N ALA A 54 -11.85 -6.14 -2.88
CA ALA A 54 -12.22 -5.06 -3.79
C ALA A 54 -12.67 -5.60 -5.16
N LEU A 55 -11.98 -6.61 -5.70
CA LEU A 55 -12.37 -7.28 -6.94
C LEU A 55 -13.72 -7.99 -6.81
N ILE A 56 -13.96 -8.72 -5.70
CA ILE A 56 -15.27 -9.35 -5.44
C ILE A 56 -16.39 -8.32 -5.43
N ASP A 57 -16.18 -7.17 -4.78
CA ASP A 57 -17.20 -6.12 -4.66
C ASP A 57 -17.48 -5.44 -6.00
N VAL A 58 -16.44 -5.19 -6.80
CA VAL A 58 -16.59 -4.66 -8.16
C VAL A 58 -17.42 -5.62 -9.02
N GLU A 59 -17.14 -6.92 -8.97
CA GLU A 59 -17.91 -7.93 -9.72
C GLU A 59 -19.36 -8.08 -9.22
N ALA A 60 -19.61 -7.82 -7.94
CA ALA A 60 -20.95 -7.82 -7.36
C ALA A 60 -21.77 -6.57 -7.72
N GLY A 61 -21.18 -5.57 -8.40
CA GLY A 61 -21.80 -4.26 -8.64
C GLY A 61 -21.99 -3.45 -7.35
N ALA A 62 -21.26 -3.77 -6.29
CA ALA A 62 -21.43 -3.20 -4.95
C ALA A 62 -20.56 -1.95 -4.71
N VAL A 63 -19.77 -1.52 -5.69
CA VAL A 63 -18.81 -0.41 -5.54
C VAL A 63 -19.19 0.77 -6.44
N PRO A 64 -19.27 2.00 -5.88
CA PRO A 64 -19.41 3.21 -6.68
C PRO A 64 -18.25 3.36 -7.67
N HIS A 65 -18.54 3.77 -8.90
CA HIS A 65 -17.52 4.01 -9.94
C HIS A 65 -16.65 5.26 -9.69
N ARG A 66 -16.95 6.03 -8.64
CA ARG A 66 -16.35 7.33 -8.30
C ARG A 66 -16.18 7.43 -6.79
N LEU A 67 -15.42 8.42 -6.34
CA LEU A 67 -15.38 8.76 -4.92
C LEU A 67 -16.80 9.10 -4.43
N ASP A 68 -17.32 8.26 -3.54
CA ASP A 68 -18.65 8.41 -2.95
C ASP A 68 -18.50 9.01 -1.55
N MET A 69 -18.17 10.31 -1.52
CA MET A 69 -17.99 11.08 -0.29
C MET A 69 -18.56 12.49 -0.44
N ASP A 70 -19.16 13.00 0.64
CA ASP A 70 -19.59 14.40 0.73
C ASP A 70 -18.38 15.36 0.57
N LEU A 71 -18.65 16.57 0.04
CA LEU A 71 -17.61 17.57 -0.28
C LEU A 71 -16.69 17.94 0.90
N GLY A 72 -17.26 18.08 2.11
CA GLY A 72 -16.48 18.41 3.32
C GLY A 72 -15.49 17.30 3.69
N PRO A 73 -15.96 16.06 3.93
CA PRO A 73 -15.09 14.89 4.12
C PRO A 73 -14.09 14.68 2.98
N ALA A 74 -14.48 14.87 1.72
CA ALA A 74 -13.59 14.70 0.56
C ALA A 74 -12.45 15.74 0.57
N THR A 75 -12.76 16.98 0.96
CA THR A 75 -11.75 18.05 1.11
C THR A 75 -10.76 17.70 2.22
N ASN A 76 -11.24 17.27 3.39
CA ASN A 76 -10.38 16.87 4.50
C ASN A 76 -9.52 15.66 4.14
N PHE A 77 -10.09 14.68 3.45
CA PHE A 77 -9.37 13.51 2.96
C PHE A 77 -8.22 13.91 2.04
N ASN A 78 -8.48 14.75 1.03
CA ASN A 78 -7.44 15.22 0.12
C ASN A 78 -6.37 16.06 0.84
N GLN A 79 -6.74 16.90 1.81
CA GLN A 79 -5.77 17.63 2.63
C GLN A 79 -4.86 16.68 3.42
N ASN A 80 -5.40 15.60 3.97
CA ASN A 80 -4.59 14.58 4.65
C ASN A 80 -3.61 13.90 3.67
N ILE A 81 -4.05 13.57 2.45
CA ILE A 81 -3.14 13.04 1.41
C ILE A 81 -2.03 14.06 1.08
N LYS A 82 -2.37 15.34 0.92
CA LYS A 82 -1.38 16.41 0.66
C LYS A 82 -0.40 16.60 1.82
N GLN A 83 -0.83 16.40 3.06
CA GLN A 83 0.06 16.38 4.23
C GLN A 83 0.99 15.17 4.21
N HIS A 84 0.48 13.98 3.89
CA HIS A 84 1.31 12.78 3.72
C HIS A 84 2.38 12.98 2.63
N VAL A 85 2.05 13.59 1.48
CA VAL A 85 3.04 13.93 0.44
C VAL A 85 4.21 14.75 0.99
N ARG A 86 3.95 15.68 1.93
CA ARG A 86 5.01 16.47 2.58
C ARG A 86 5.83 15.62 3.55
N ALA A 87 5.17 14.79 4.34
CA ALA A 87 5.82 13.86 5.25
C ALA A 87 6.76 12.88 4.53
N GLU A 88 6.35 12.35 3.36
CA GLU A 88 7.22 11.48 2.55
C GLU A 88 8.49 12.21 2.09
N LYS A 89 8.38 13.49 1.72
CA LYS A 89 9.53 14.27 1.30
C LYS A 89 10.52 14.49 2.46
N GLU A 90 10.00 14.84 3.64
CA GLU A 90 10.80 14.98 4.86
C GLU A 90 11.48 13.65 5.23
N MET A 91 10.78 12.51 5.06
CA MET A 91 11.33 11.17 5.30
C MET A 91 12.48 10.84 4.34
N ILE A 92 12.33 11.13 3.04
CA ILE A 92 13.37 10.91 2.03
C ILE A 92 14.64 11.72 2.37
N GLU A 93 14.49 12.99 2.75
CA GLU A 93 15.61 13.85 3.14
C GLU A 93 16.34 13.29 4.37
N MET A 94 15.58 12.93 5.41
CA MET A 94 16.11 12.33 6.63
C MET A 94 16.82 10.99 6.38
N LEU A 95 16.24 10.11 5.56
CA LEU A 95 16.87 8.84 5.18
C LEU A 95 18.16 9.07 4.39
N GLY A 96 18.21 10.10 3.54
CA GLY A 96 19.42 10.51 2.83
C GLY A 96 20.55 10.94 3.79
N GLU A 97 20.21 11.72 4.83
CA GLU A 97 21.17 12.08 5.88
C GLU A 97 21.68 10.83 6.63
N ILE A 98 20.78 9.92 7.01
CA ILE A 98 21.14 8.65 7.65
C ILE A 98 22.09 7.84 6.75
N GLY A 99 21.77 7.72 5.46
CA GLY A 99 22.58 6.98 4.47
C GLY A 99 23.98 7.57 4.26
N GLY A 100 24.17 8.87 4.49
CA GLY A 100 25.48 9.53 4.48
C GLY A 100 26.35 9.22 5.71
N LEU A 101 25.73 8.86 6.84
CA LEU A 101 26.42 8.54 8.09
C LEU A 101 26.73 7.04 8.25
N VAL A 102 25.96 6.17 7.58
CA VAL A 102 26.10 4.72 7.66
C VAL A 102 27.37 4.25 6.93
N LYS A 103 28.22 3.51 7.64
CA LYS A 103 29.44 2.88 7.09
C LYS A 103 29.29 1.41 6.72
N ASP A 104 28.27 0.73 7.27
CA ASP A 104 28.01 -0.68 6.98
C ASP A 104 27.19 -0.81 5.70
N ASP A 105 27.79 -1.36 4.64
CA ASP A 105 27.14 -1.54 3.35
C ASP A 105 25.84 -2.34 3.42
N ARG A 106 25.69 -3.24 4.41
CA ARG A 106 24.46 -4.01 4.60
C ARG A 106 23.33 -3.10 5.07
N VAL A 107 23.63 -2.21 6.02
CA VAL A 107 22.67 -1.23 6.54
C VAL A 107 22.35 -0.19 5.45
N LYS A 108 23.36 0.22 4.67
CA LYS A 108 23.16 1.16 3.56
C LYS A 108 22.13 0.66 2.55
N LYS A 109 22.20 -0.62 2.16
CA LYS A 109 21.20 -1.23 1.26
C LYS A 109 19.77 -1.15 1.80
N PHE A 110 19.57 -1.28 3.12
CA PHE A 110 18.24 -1.10 3.70
C PHE A 110 17.77 0.35 3.66
N ILE A 111 18.67 1.32 3.88
CA ILE A 111 18.33 2.74 3.76
C ILE A 111 17.99 3.11 2.32
N ASP A 112 18.78 2.63 1.35
CA ASP A 112 18.51 2.85 -0.08
C ASP A 112 17.14 2.27 -0.48
N TYR A 113 16.82 1.05 -0.02
CA TYR A 113 15.51 0.45 -0.20
C TYR A 113 14.38 1.31 0.38
N LEU A 114 14.53 1.81 1.62
CA LEU A 114 13.52 2.68 2.23
C LEU A 114 13.33 3.98 1.44
N ILE A 115 14.41 4.58 0.95
CA ILE A 115 14.35 5.78 0.10
C ILE A 115 13.56 5.49 -1.19
N GLU A 116 13.79 4.34 -1.83
CA GLU A 116 13.05 3.94 -3.03
C GLU A 116 11.56 3.74 -2.76
N GLU A 117 11.22 3.11 -1.63
CA GLU A 117 9.83 2.92 -1.19
C GLU A 117 9.13 4.27 -0.98
N GLU A 118 9.72 5.20 -0.22
CA GLU A 118 9.09 6.51 0.03
C GLU A 118 9.03 7.37 -1.24
N ASN A 119 10.00 7.24 -2.14
CA ASN A 119 9.91 7.88 -3.46
C ASN A 119 8.72 7.36 -4.27
N ARG A 120 8.43 6.05 -4.18
CA ARG A 120 7.26 5.45 -4.84
C ARG A 120 5.96 5.94 -4.18
N HIS A 121 5.89 5.94 -2.85
CA HIS A 121 4.73 6.46 -2.11
C HIS A 121 4.48 7.94 -2.41
N HIS A 122 5.53 8.77 -2.43
CA HIS A 122 5.43 10.18 -2.75
C HIS A 122 4.83 10.42 -4.14
N ARG A 123 5.28 9.67 -5.17
CA ARG A 123 4.73 9.76 -6.53
C ARG A 123 3.27 9.30 -6.60
N LEU A 124 2.94 8.17 -5.98
CA LEU A 124 1.57 7.66 -5.88
C LEU A 124 0.64 8.69 -5.23
N LEU A 125 0.98 9.18 -4.04
CA LEU A 125 0.13 10.08 -3.27
C LEU A 125 -0.04 11.45 -3.95
N ARG A 126 0.99 11.93 -4.66
CA ARG A 126 0.88 13.14 -5.50
C ARG A 126 -0.15 12.96 -6.61
N GLU A 127 -0.02 11.91 -7.40
CA GLU A 127 -0.98 11.64 -8.48
C GLU A 127 -2.38 11.37 -7.93
N PHE A 128 -2.49 10.67 -6.81
CA PHE A 128 -3.76 10.45 -6.14
C PHE A 128 -4.42 11.76 -5.71
N SER A 129 -3.66 12.69 -5.11
CA SER A 129 -4.19 13.99 -4.71
C SER A 129 -4.73 14.81 -5.89
N LEU A 130 -4.09 14.71 -7.07
CA LEU A 130 -4.54 15.36 -8.30
C LEU A 130 -5.83 14.74 -8.85
N LEU A 131 -5.99 13.42 -8.71
CA LEU A 131 -7.27 12.78 -9.02
C LEU A 131 -8.36 13.31 -8.08
N LEU A 132 -8.11 13.39 -6.77
CA LEU A 132 -9.08 13.87 -5.80
C LEU A 132 -9.47 15.35 -5.95
N ASP A 133 -8.64 16.18 -6.60
CA ASP A 133 -8.95 17.58 -6.92
C ASP A 133 -9.92 17.73 -8.11
N ARG A 134 -10.26 16.64 -8.82
CA ARG A 134 -11.13 16.68 -9.99
C ARG A 134 -12.59 16.41 -9.63
N ASP A 135 -13.50 17.16 -10.24
CA ASP A 135 -14.96 16.95 -10.13
C ASP A 135 -15.40 15.56 -10.62
N SER A 136 -14.57 14.92 -11.45
CA SER A 136 -14.80 13.57 -11.95
C SER A 136 -13.53 12.73 -12.08
N VAL A 137 -13.55 11.58 -11.41
CA VAL A 137 -12.56 10.51 -11.54
C VAL A 137 -13.32 9.20 -11.69
N GLY A 138 -12.98 8.42 -12.71
CA GLY A 138 -13.55 7.10 -12.94
C GLY A 138 -12.74 5.98 -12.30
N MET A 139 -13.38 4.83 -12.07
CA MET A 139 -12.77 3.60 -11.55
C MET A 139 -11.46 3.23 -12.29
N ASN A 140 -11.43 3.34 -13.63
CA ASN A 140 -10.24 3.01 -14.42
C ASN A 140 -9.01 3.84 -14.00
N GLU A 141 -9.19 5.09 -13.61
CA GLU A 141 -8.07 5.96 -13.21
C GLU A 141 -7.50 5.56 -11.84
N TYR A 142 -8.34 5.05 -10.93
CA TYR A 142 -7.87 4.47 -9.68
C TYR A 142 -7.15 3.13 -9.92
N LEU A 143 -7.65 2.32 -10.85
CA LEU A 143 -7.00 1.08 -11.25
C LEU A 143 -5.64 1.33 -11.90
N ASP A 144 -5.55 2.31 -12.80
CA ASP A 144 -4.31 2.69 -13.47
C ASP A 144 -3.27 3.20 -12.46
N LEU A 145 -3.70 4.04 -11.50
CA LEU A 145 -2.83 4.51 -10.42
C LEU A 145 -2.30 3.33 -9.59
N PHE A 146 -3.19 2.41 -9.21
CA PHE A 146 -2.81 1.22 -8.43
C PHE A 146 -1.87 0.32 -9.22
N GLN A 147 -2.16 0.05 -10.50
CA GLN A 147 -1.31 -0.76 -11.36
C GLN A 147 0.08 -0.16 -11.52
N LYS A 148 0.16 1.15 -11.77
CA LYS A 148 1.43 1.87 -11.98
C LYS A 148 2.37 1.83 -10.78
N TYR A 149 1.84 1.88 -9.56
CA TYR A 149 2.65 2.09 -8.36
C TYR A 149 2.63 0.93 -7.35
N MET A 150 1.59 0.10 -7.36
CA MET A 150 1.38 -0.96 -6.36
C MET A 150 1.50 -2.36 -6.97
N ILE A 151 1.33 -2.49 -8.30
CA ILE A 151 1.54 -3.75 -9.02
C ILE A 151 2.87 -3.64 -9.75
N VAL A 152 3.93 -4.07 -9.06
CA VAL A 152 5.33 -4.15 -9.52
C VAL A 152 5.83 -2.87 -10.21
N PRO A 153 6.57 -2.03 -9.47
CA PRO A 153 8.02 -2.02 -9.74
C PRO A 153 8.87 -1.85 -8.46
N PRO A 154 10.04 -2.53 -8.39
CA PRO A 154 11.25 -1.94 -9.00
C PRO A 154 12.05 -2.94 -9.86
N GLU A 155 13.01 -2.39 -10.63
CA GLU A 155 13.89 -3.08 -11.60
C GLU A 155 14.62 -4.32 -11.07
#